data_AF-A0A9Q5SJS8-F1
#
_entry.id   AF-A0A9Q5SJS8-F1
#
_cell.length_a   1.000
_cell.length_b   1.000
_cell.length_c   1.000
_cell.angle_alpha   90.00
_cell.angle_beta   90.00
_cell.angle_gamma   90.00
#
_symmetry.space_group_name_H-M   'P 1'
#
loop_
_entity.id
_entity.type
_entity.pdbx_description
1 polymer ?
#
loop_
_entity_poly.entity_id
_entity_poly.type
_entity_poly.pdbx_seq_one_letter_code
_entity_poly.pdbx_strand_id
1 'polypeptide(L)'
;MNKKLLTALTSCVLIMGLAACSTNKVASTSNDSKVDEKSQKEADKDQKVKQEEQQRQEAEAQRQAEEEKAKQEEQQRQEAEAQRQAEEKAKQEEQQRQEAEAQRQAEEKAKQEEQQRQKQEQSHKQQEAQVQKQKKTEKEAREEQESLEYAKRRAQSFEDKEREKMSCDDAKNVLEQLKNAEQNPAIKDSIVKYQEKVNMCSN
;
A
#
# COMPACT_ATOMS: atom_id res chain seq x y z
N MET A 1 10.64 -36.10 0.53
CA MET A 1 10.81 -35.81 1.97
C MET A 1 11.36 -37.05 2.69
N ASN A 2 12.55 -37.55 2.32
CA ASN A 2 12.90 -38.96 2.62
C ASN A 2 14.22 -39.15 3.41
N LYS A 3 14.91 -38.06 3.77
CA LYS A 3 16.19 -38.13 4.50
C LYS A 3 16.01 -38.08 6.02
N LYS A 4 15.01 -37.34 6.51
CA LYS A 4 14.74 -37.17 7.95
C LYS A 4 14.09 -38.41 8.60
N LEU A 5 13.30 -39.18 7.83
CA LEU A 5 12.68 -40.42 8.31
C LEU A 5 13.71 -41.56 8.44
N LEU A 6 14.70 -41.59 7.53
CA LEU A 6 15.73 -42.64 7.50
C LEU A 6 16.70 -42.54 8.69
N THR A 7 17.04 -41.31 9.11
CA THR A 7 17.90 -41.06 10.28
C THR A 7 17.20 -41.37 11.60
N ALA A 8 15.89 -41.13 11.70
CA ALA A 8 15.13 -41.47 12.90
C ALA A 8 15.04 -42.99 13.11
N LEU A 9 14.81 -43.75 12.04
CA LEU A 9 14.71 -45.23 12.10
C LEU A 9 16.03 -45.95 12.39
N THR A 10 17.17 -45.39 11.98
CA THR A 10 18.50 -45.98 12.29
C THR A 10 18.92 -45.76 13.74
N SER A 11 18.43 -44.72 14.41
CA SER A 11 18.77 -44.44 15.81
C SER A 11 18.11 -45.40 16.82
N CYS A 12 16.91 -45.91 16.53
CA CYS A 12 16.19 -46.80 17.45
C CYS A 12 16.77 -48.23 17.51
N VAL A 13 17.46 -48.70 16.47
CA VAL A 13 18.01 -50.07 16.43
C VAL A 13 19.31 -50.20 17.25
N LEU A 14 20.04 -49.11 17.48
CA LEU A 14 21.30 -49.11 18.23
C LEU A 14 21.11 -49.18 19.76
N ILE A 15 19.93 -48.80 20.28
CA ILE A 15 19.67 -48.71 21.73
C ILE A 15 19.23 -50.07 22.32
N MET A 16 18.66 -50.99 21.52
CA MET A 16 18.24 -52.32 22.00
C MET A 16 19.37 -53.38 22.04
N GLY A 17 20.60 -53.07 21.62
CA GLY A 17 21.69 -54.04 21.48
C GLY A 17 22.64 -54.21 22.68
N LEU A 18 22.50 -53.42 23.75
CA LEU A 18 23.51 -53.32 24.83
C LEU A 18 23.15 -54.05 26.14
N ALA A 19 22.03 -54.77 26.20
CA ALA A 19 21.54 -55.41 27.43
C ALA A 19 21.79 -56.93 27.53
N ALA A 20 22.77 -57.47 26.79
CA ALA A 20 23.10 -58.89 26.88
C ALA A 20 24.61 -59.12 26.84
N CYS A 21 25.30 -58.90 27.96
CA CYS A 21 26.57 -59.55 28.30
C CYS A 21 27.06 -59.09 29.69
N SER A 22 26.75 -59.85 30.75
CA SER A 22 27.72 -60.17 31.81
C SER A 22 27.09 -61.07 32.89
N THR A 23 27.09 -62.38 32.67
CA THR A 23 27.01 -63.34 33.78
C THR A 23 28.18 -64.29 33.64
N ASN A 24 29.20 -64.09 34.47
CA ASN A 24 30.24 -65.09 34.67
C ASN A 24 30.58 -65.11 36.17
N LYS A 25 30.17 -66.16 36.87
CA LYS A 25 30.74 -66.51 38.17
C LYS A 25 30.75 -68.03 38.32
N VAL A 26 31.97 -68.55 38.25
CA VAL A 26 32.37 -69.95 38.40
C VAL A 26 32.39 -70.36 39.88
N ALA A 27 32.04 -71.63 40.08
CA ALA A 27 32.12 -72.54 41.23
C ALA A 27 33.00 -72.17 42.44
N SER A 28 32.51 -72.48 43.64
CA SER A 28 32.94 -73.68 44.40
C SER A 28 32.32 -73.71 45.80
N THR A 29 31.64 -74.80 46.11
CA THR A 29 31.29 -75.22 47.47
C THR A 29 32.30 -76.28 47.91
N SER A 30 33.03 -76.05 49.02
CA SER A 30 33.64 -77.15 49.79
C SER A 30 34.10 -76.69 51.19
N ASN A 31 33.40 -77.25 52.19
CA ASN A 31 33.80 -77.65 53.54
C ASN A 31 34.38 -76.66 54.57
N ASP A 32 33.59 -76.50 55.64
CA ASP A 32 33.89 -76.89 57.04
C ASP A 32 35.28 -76.59 57.61
N SER A 33 35.36 -75.67 58.57
CA SER A 33 36.05 -75.91 59.83
C SER A 33 35.69 -74.86 60.88
N LYS A 34 35.06 -75.38 61.92
CA LYS A 34 34.72 -74.78 63.21
C LYS A 34 35.99 -74.68 64.06
N VAL A 35 36.38 -73.46 64.46
CA VAL A 35 37.17 -73.08 65.66
C VAL A 35 37.80 -71.70 65.42
N ASP A 36 37.31 -70.66 66.11
CA ASP A 36 38.06 -69.67 66.90
C ASP A 36 37.20 -68.42 67.24
N GLU A 37 36.32 -68.57 68.23
CA GLU A 37 35.33 -67.57 68.68
C GLU A 37 35.87 -66.64 69.78
N LYS A 38 37.06 -66.04 69.59
CA LYS A 38 37.52 -64.98 70.52
C LYS A 38 38.34 -63.84 69.92
N SER A 39 38.85 -63.97 68.70
CA SER A 39 39.53 -62.88 67.97
C SER A 39 38.64 -62.17 66.93
N GLN A 40 37.40 -62.65 66.72
CA GLN A 40 36.48 -62.16 65.68
C GLN A 40 35.73 -60.86 66.06
N LYS A 41 35.64 -60.53 67.35
CA LYS A 41 34.84 -59.40 67.87
C LYS A 41 35.56 -58.04 67.81
N GLU A 42 36.88 -58.02 67.66
CA GLU A 42 37.64 -56.77 67.40
C GLU A 42 37.77 -56.48 65.90
N ALA A 43 37.97 -57.51 65.06
CA ALA A 43 37.97 -57.35 63.59
C ALA A 43 36.61 -56.91 63.01
N ASP A 44 35.49 -57.34 63.61
CA ASP A 44 34.12 -56.94 63.21
C ASP A 44 33.84 -55.45 63.48
N LYS A 45 34.40 -54.88 64.57
CA LYS A 45 34.27 -53.44 64.86
C LYS A 45 35.09 -52.58 63.90
N ASP A 46 36.32 -52.95 63.60
CA ASP A 46 37.16 -52.25 62.61
C ASP A 46 36.57 -52.32 61.18
N GLN A 47 35.96 -53.45 60.83
CA GLN A 47 35.28 -53.62 59.55
C GLN A 47 34.02 -52.75 59.46
N LYS A 48 33.26 -52.63 60.56
CA LYS A 48 32.08 -51.77 60.63
C LYS A 48 32.44 -50.28 60.56
N VAL A 49 33.52 -49.84 61.20
CA VAL A 49 34.01 -48.44 61.10
C VAL A 49 34.45 -48.12 59.67
N LYS A 50 35.18 -49.03 59.00
CA LYS A 50 35.54 -48.85 57.58
C LYS A 50 34.33 -48.75 56.66
N GLN A 51 33.28 -49.55 56.90
CA GLN A 51 32.08 -49.53 56.08
C GLN A 51 31.25 -48.24 56.27
N GLU A 52 31.22 -47.69 57.49
CA GLU A 52 30.54 -46.43 57.82
C GLU A 52 31.31 -45.21 57.27
N GLU A 53 32.64 -45.24 57.28
CA GLU A 53 33.49 -44.22 56.64
C GLU A 53 33.35 -44.23 55.11
N GLN A 54 33.27 -45.42 54.52
CA GLN A 54 33.07 -45.59 53.08
C GLN A 54 31.67 -45.10 52.64
N GLN A 55 30.63 -45.38 53.44
CA GLN A 55 29.29 -44.81 53.22
C GLN A 55 29.26 -43.28 53.36
N ARG A 56 30.01 -42.71 54.30
CA ARG A 56 30.13 -41.25 54.43
C ARG A 56 30.80 -40.62 53.20
N GLN A 57 31.87 -41.24 52.68
CA GLN A 57 32.53 -40.75 51.46
C GLN A 57 31.63 -40.86 50.22
N GLU A 58 30.87 -41.95 50.06
CA GLU A 58 29.89 -42.08 48.96
C GLU A 58 28.77 -41.04 49.06
N ALA A 59 28.23 -40.80 50.26
CA ALA A 59 27.19 -39.81 50.48
C ALA A 59 27.68 -38.37 50.23
N GLU A 60 28.93 -38.07 50.59
CA GLU A 60 29.56 -36.77 50.33
C GLU A 60 29.86 -36.58 48.84
N ALA A 61 30.37 -37.60 48.16
CA ALA A 61 30.58 -37.57 46.71
C ALA A 61 29.25 -37.40 45.94
N GLN A 62 28.19 -38.06 46.39
CA GLN A 62 26.86 -37.93 45.78
C GLN A 62 26.27 -36.52 45.98
N ARG A 63 26.46 -35.91 47.16
CA ARG A 63 26.07 -34.51 47.41
C ARG A 63 26.84 -33.53 46.55
N GLN A 64 28.15 -33.70 46.38
CA GLN A 64 28.95 -32.82 45.52
C GLN A 64 28.51 -32.92 44.05
N ALA A 65 28.24 -34.14 43.57
CA ALA A 65 27.74 -34.35 42.20
C ALA A 65 26.35 -33.72 41.98
N GLU A 66 25.47 -33.78 42.99
CA GLU A 66 24.14 -33.17 42.92
C GLU A 66 24.21 -31.63 42.94
N GLU A 67 25.11 -31.06 43.76
CA GLU A 67 25.34 -29.61 43.82
C GLU A 67 25.93 -29.05 42.52
N GLU A 68 26.88 -29.77 41.90
CA GLU A 68 27.46 -29.36 40.62
C GLU A 68 26.42 -29.42 39.49
N LYS A 69 25.57 -30.44 39.49
CA LYS A 69 24.46 -30.58 38.53
C LYS A 69 23.41 -29.48 38.71
N ALA A 70 23.09 -29.10 39.96
CA ALA A 70 22.19 -28.00 40.26
C ALA A 70 22.75 -26.65 39.75
N LYS A 71 24.05 -26.39 39.94
CA LYS A 71 24.71 -25.18 39.41
C LYS A 71 24.68 -25.13 37.88
N GLN A 72 24.90 -26.25 37.19
CA GLN A 72 24.79 -26.29 35.72
C GLN A 72 23.35 -26.04 35.22
N GLU A 73 22.34 -26.59 35.90
CA GLU A 73 20.94 -26.35 35.51
C GLU A 73 20.53 -24.89 35.73
N GLU A 74 20.97 -24.28 36.84
CA GLU A 74 20.72 -22.85 37.11
C GLU A 74 21.39 -21.96 36.07
N GLN A 75 22.63 -22.28 35.68
CA GLN A 75 23.36 -21.54 34.65
C GLN A 75 22.66 -21.65 33.29
N GLN A 76 22.19 -22.84 32.90
CA GLN A 76 21.39 -23.03 31.68
C GLN A 76 20.06 -22.25 31.72
N ARG A 77 19.40 -22.19 32.87
CA ARG A 77 18.15 -21.40 33.02
C ARG A 77 18.41 -19.91 32.84
N GLN A 78 19.47 -19.37 33.43
CA GLN A 78 19.82 -17.96 33.27
C GLN A 78 20.17 -17.63 31.81
N GLU A 79 20.90 -18.49 31.12
CA GLU A 79 21.27 -18.28 29.71
C GLU A 79 20.03 -18.34 28.79
N ALA A 80 19.13 -19.29 29.04
CA ALA A 80 17.86 -19.40 28.31
C ALA A 80 16.93 -18.20 28.56
N GLU A 81 16.87 -17.68 29.79
CA GLU A 81 16.08 -16.50 30.12
C GLU A 81 16.66 -15.24 29.47
N ALA A 82 17.98 -15.05 29.53
CA ALA A 82 18.66 -13.95 28.86
C ALA A 82 18.42 -13.97 27.34
N GLN A 83 18.45 -15.16 26.72
CA GLN A 83 18.18 -15.32 25.30
C GLN A 83 16.72 -14.98 24.94
N ARG A 84 15.75 -15.38 25.78
CA ARG A 84 14.33 -15.01 25.59
C ARG A 84 14.11 -13.50 25.72
N GLN A 85 14.71 -12.86 26.71
CA GLN A 85 14.60 -11.39 26.86
C GLN A 85 15.22 -10.64 25.68
N ALA A 86 16.34 -11.14 25.15
CA ALA A 86 16.95 -10.56 23.95
C ALA A 86 16.07 -10.73 22.70
N GLU A 87 15.46 -11.92 22.51
CA GLU A 87 14.55 -12.18 21.40
C GLU A 87 13.27 -11.33 21.49
N GLU A 88 12.71 -11.16 22.69
CA GLU A 88 11.52 -10.34 22.91
C GLU A 88 11.79 -8.85 22.63
N LYS A 89 12.94 -8.32 23.07
CA LYS A 89 13.37 -6.96 22.72
C LYS A 89 13.58 -6.78 21.21
N ALA A 90 14.22 -7.75 20.56
CA ALA A 90 14.42 -7.70 19.11
C ALA A 90 13.09 -7.67 18.36
N LYS A 91 12.11 -8.50 18.79
CA LYS A 91 10.75 -8.51 18.22
C LYS A 91 10.03 -7.18 18.43
N GLN A 92 10.11 -6.57 19.62
CA GLN A 92 9.51 -5.26 19.87
C GLN A 92 10.13 -4.16 19.01
N GLU A 93 11.46 -4.13 18.85
CA GLU A 93 12.12 -3.13 18.01
C GLU A 93 11.74 -3.30 16.53
N GLU A 94 11.67 -4.54 16.04
CA GLU A 94 11.22 -4.82 14.67
C GLU A 94 9.77 -4.37 14.45
N GLN A 95 8.88 -4.63 15.41
CA GLN A 95 7.49 -4.22 15.34
C GLN A 95 7.34 -2.68 15.33
N GLN A 96 8.09 -1.97 16.18
CA GLN A 96 8.13 -0.50 16.16
C GLN A 96 8.66 0.05 14.83
N ARG A 97 9.68 -0.58 14.24
CA ARG A 97 10.21 -0.16 12.94
C ARG A 97 9.18 -0.33 11.83
N GLN A 98 8.47 -1.46 11.80
CA GLN A 98 7.43 -1.71 10.81
C GLN A 98 6.28 -0.70 10.95
N GLU A 99 5.85 -0.39 12.17
CA GLU A 99 4.79 0.59 12.42
C GLU A 99 5.20 2.02 12.02
N ALA A 100 6.44 2.42 12.35
CA ALA A 100 6.99 3.71 11.93
C ALA A 100 7.16 3.83 10.41
N GLU A 101 7.57 2.75 9.73
CA GLU A 101 7.67 2.72 8.28
C GLU A 101 6.29 2.80 7.61
N ALA A 102 5.32 2.05 8.11
CA ALA A 102 3.93 2.11 7.63
C ALA A 102 3.34 3.52 7.80
N GLN A 103 3.61 4.18 8.92
CA GLN A 103 3.15 5.55 9.17
C GLN A 103 3.79 6.56 8.21
N ARG A 104 5.10 6.44 7.94
CA ARG A 104 5.79 7.29 6.93
C ARG A 104 5.22 7.09 5.53
N GLN A 105 4.99 5.84 5.12
CA GLN A 105 4.39 5.56 3.81
C GLN A 105 2.97 6.12 3.69
N ALA A 106 2.17 6.07 4.77
CA ALA A 106 0.84 6.67 4.80
C ALA A 106 0.90 8.20 4.71
N GLU A 107 1.82 8.84 5.43
CA GLU A 107 2.02 10.29 5.38
C GLU A 107 2.49 10.77 4.00
N GLU A 108 3.42 10.03 3.38
CA GLU A 108 3.90 10.35 2.03
C GLU A 108 2.79 10.23 0.98
N LYS A 109 1.97 9.18 1.05
CA LYS A 109 0.79 9.03 0.18
C LYS A 109 -0.21 10.16 0.38
N ALA A 110 -0.49 10.54 1.63
CA ALA A 110 -1.39 11.66 1.93
C ALA A 110 -0.86 12.98 1.35
N LYS A 111 0.44 13.26 1.48
CA LYS A 111 1.08 14.44 0.88
C LYS A 111 1.01 14.44 -0.66
N GLN A 112 1.21 13.28 -1.30
CA GLN A 112 1.05 13.16 -2.75
C GLN A 112 -0.39 13.40 -3.21
N GLU A 113 -1.38 12.83 -2.51
CA GLU A 113 -2.80 13.03 -2.83
C GLU A 113 -3.18 14.51 -2.65
N GLU A 114 -2.72 15.16 -1.59
CA GLU A 114 -2.99 16.58 -1.35
C GLU A 114 -2.37 17.46 -2.45
N GLN A 115 -1.11 17.21 -2.84
CA GLN A 115 -0.49 17.91 -3.97
C GLN A 115 -1.24 17.70 -5.28
N GLN A 116 -1.74 16.49 -5.53
CA GLN A 116 -2.50 16.18 -6.73
C GLN A 116 -3.85 16.90 -6.73
N ARG A 117 -4.55 16.95 -5.59
CA ARG A 117 -5.77 17.74 -5.40
C ARG A 117 -5.53 19.22 -5.63
N GLN A 118 -4.47 19.80 -5.06
CA GLN A 118 -4.13 21.22 -5.27
C GLN A 118 -3.85 21.53 -6.75
N LYS A 119 -3.11 20.67 -7.46
CA LYS A 119 -2.87 20.83 -8.91
C LYS A 119 -4.17 20.75 -9.71
N GLN A 120 -5.04 19.80 -9.37
CA GLN A 120 -6.33 19.64 -10.05
C GLN A 120 -7.24 20.85 -9.81
N GLU A 121 -7.30 21.36 -8.58
CA GLU A 121 -8.09 22.55 -8.24
C GLU A 121 -7.56 23.80 -8.96
N GLN A 122 -6.24 23.97 -9.04
CA GLN A 122 -5.62 25.08 -9.76
C GLN A 122 -5.92 25.01 -11.27
N SER A 123 -5.84 23.81 -11.85
CA SER A 123 -6.20 23.56 -13.26
C SER A 123 -7.67 23.87 -13.51
N HIS A 124 -8.58 23.41 -12.64
CA HIS A 124 -10.00 23.70 -12.74
C HIS A 124 -10.29 25.21 -12.68
N LYS A 125 -9.69 25.92 -11.72
CA LYS A 125 -9.83 27.39 -11.61
C LYS A 125 -9.34 28.12 -12.88
N GLN A 126 -8.23 27.67 -13.47
CA GLN A 126 -7.74 28.25 -14.73
C GLN A 126 -8.70 27.97 -15.90
N GLN A 127 -9.20 26.75 -16.02
CA GLN A 127 -10.14 26.37 -17.07
C GLN A 127 -11.45 27.16 -16.93
N GLU A 128 -11.98 27.28 -15.72
CA GLU A 128 -13.20 28.02 -15.44
C GLU A 128 -13.06 29.52 -15.74
N ALA A 129 -11.91 30.11 -15.40
CA ALA A 129 -11.59 31.49 -15.76
C ALA A 129 -11.52 31.71 -17.29
N GLN A 130 -10.94 30.76 -18.04
CA GLN A 130 -10.93 30.83 -19.50
C GLN A 130 -12.34 30.73 -20.09
N VAL A 131 -13.17 29.82 -19.59
CA VAL A 131 -14.56 29.67 -20.03
C VAL A 131 -15.37 30.92 -19.74
N GLN A 132 -15.21 31.54 -18.57
CA GLN A 132 -15.89 32.80 -18.26
C GLN A 132 -15.44 33.94 -19.19
N LYS A 133 -14.14 34.03 -19.50
CA LYS A 133 -13.62 35.04 -20.43
C LYS A 133 -14.20 34.84 -21.83
N GLN A 134 -14.23 33.60 -22.33
CA GLN A 134 -14.84 33.28 -23.62
C GLN A 134 -16.33 33.62 -23.66
N LYS A 135 -17.10 33.23 -22.64
CA LYS A 135 -18.54 33.56 -22.55
C LYS A 135 -18.79 35.07 -22.55
N LYS A 136 -17.93 35.85 -21.89
CA LYS A 136 -18.03 37.31 -21.89
C LYS A 136 -17.80 37.87 -23.30
N THR A 137 -16.74 37.44 -23.98
CA THR A 137 -16.43 37.88 -25.34
C THR A 137 -17.50 37.45 -26.35
N GLU A 138 -18.04 36.25 -26.23
CA GLU A 138 -19.13 35.77 -27.08
C GLU A 138 -20.40 36.59 -26.86
N LYS A 139 -20.71 36.94 -25.61
CA LYS A 139 -21.85 37.80 -25.29
C LYS A 139 -21.68 39.21 -25.87
N GLU A 140 -20.50 39.81 -25.70
CA GLU A 140 -20.19 41.12 -26.30
C GLU A 140 -20.29 41.10 -27.83
N ALA A 141 -19.74 40.06 -28.48
CA ALA A 141 -19.83 39.89 -29.93
C ALA A 141 -21.29 39.72 -30.41
N ARG A 142 -22.12 39.00 -29.64
CA ARG A 142 -23.54 38.83 -29.94
C ARG A 142 -24.31 40.15 -29.79
N GLU A 143 -24.07 40.91 -28.72
CA GLU A 143 -24.69 42.22 -28.52
C GLU A 143 -24.29 43.20 -29.63
N GLU A 144 -23.02 43.18 -30.06
CA GLU A 144 -22.55 43.97 -31.19
C GLU A 144 -23.23 43.56 -32.49
N GLN A 145 -23.34 42.26 -32.77
CA GLN A 145 -24.04 41.75 -33.95
C GLN A 145 -25.53 42.14 -33.97
N GLU A 146 -26.22 42.02 -32.83
CA GLU A 146 -27.62 42.45 -32.69
C GLU A 146 -27.75 43.97 -32.90
N SER A 147 -26.80 44.77 -32.43
CA SER A 147 -26.78 46.22 -32.65
C SER A 147 -26.59 46.59 -34.13
N LEU A 148 -25.72 45.86 -34.84
CA LEU A 148 -25.48 46.05 -36.27
C LEU A 148 -26.71 45.62 -37.09
N GLU A 149 -27.36 44.53 -36.72
CA GLU A 149 -28.60 44.06 -37.35
C GLU A 149 -29.73 45.09 -37.18
N TYR A 150 -29.87 45.66 -35.97
CA TYR A 150 -30.80 46.74 -35.71
C TYR A 150 -30.51 47.99 -36.56
N ALA A 151 -29.24 48.42 -36.64
CA ALA A 151 -28.84 49.56 -37.45
C ALA A 151 -29.13 49.33 -38.94
N LYS A 152 -28.84 48.13 -39.46
CA LYS A 152 -29.14 47.75 -40.84
C LYS A 152 -30.64 47.76 -41.13
N ARG A 153 -31.46 47.19 -40.24
CA ARG A 153 -32.93 47.20 -40.37
C ARG A 153 -33.48 48.63 -40.36
N ARG A 154 -32.93 49.49 -39.50
CA ARG A 154 -33.31 50.90 -39.43
C ARG A 154 -32.95 51.66 -40.71
N ALA A 155 -31.75 51.46 -41.26
CA ALA A 155 -31.32 52.06 -42.52
C ALA A 155 -32.22 51.61 -43.68
N GLN A 156 -32.50 50.30 -43.80
CA GLN A 156 -33.41 49.76 -44.81
C GLN A 156 -34.82 50.37 -44.72
N SER A 157 -35.34 50.58 -43.49
CA SER A 157 -36.64 51.23 -43.31
C SER A 157 -36.67 52.67 -43.82
N PHE A 158 -35.56 53.41 -43.72
CA PHE A 158 -35.48 54.74 -44.31
C PHE A 158 -35.45 54.69 -45.83
N GLU A 159 -34.61 53.82 -46.42
CA GLU A 159 -34.55 53.64 -47.88
C GLU A 159 -35.90 53.22 -48.46
N ASP A 160 -36.62 52.31 -47.81
CA ASP A 160 -37.93 51.86 -48.28
C ASP A 160 -38.98 52.99 -48.19
N LYS A 161 -38.93 53.85 -47.17
CA LYS A 161 -39.77 55.05 -47.08
C LYS A 161 -39.45 56.10 -48.14
N GLU A 162 -38.17 56.30 -48.46
CA GLU A 162 -37.77 57.21 -49.54
C GLU A 162 -38.24 56.69 -50.90
N ARG A 163 -38.06 55.39 -51.15
CA ARG A 163 -38.57 54.70 -52.34
C ARG A 163 -40.09 54.80 -52.46
N GLU A 164 -40.82 54.66 -51.35
CA GLU A 164 -42.28 54.78 -51.35
C GLU A 164 -42.74 56.18 -51.76
N LYS A 165 -42.02 57.22 -51.32
CA LYS A 165 -42.30 58.63 -51.66
C LYS A 165 -41.77 59.07 -53.03
N MET A 166 -40.90 58.27 -53.63
CA MET A 166 -40.29 58.56 -54.93
C MET A 166 -41.34 58.55 -56.05
N SER A 167 -41.20 59.48 -56.99
CA SER A 167 -42.07 59.54 -58.18
C SER A 167 -41.82 58.33 -59.09
N CYS A 168 -42.82 58.00 -59.90
CA CYS A 168 -42.73 56.85 -60.81
C CYS A 168 -41.64 57.02 -61.88
N ASP A 169 -41.39 58.25 -62.32
CA ASP A 169 -40.35 58.54 -63.32
C ASP A 169 -38.95 58.47 -62.70
N ASP A 170 -38.79 58.99 -61.47
CA ASP A 170 -37.53 58.87 -60.72
C ASP A 170 -37.22 57.39 -60.40
N ALA A 171 -38.23 56.61 -60.00
CA ALA A 171 -38.07 55.19 -59.72
C ALA A 171 -37.66 54.38 -60.97
N LYS A 172 -38.16 54.74 -62.16
CA LYS A 172 -37.74 54.13 -63.44
C LYS A 172 -36.29 54.46 -63.76
N ASN A 173 -35.88 55.72 -63.60
CA ASN A 173 -34.51 56.15 -63.85
C ASN A 173 -33.52 55.43 -62.90
N VAL A 174 -33.83 55.35 -61.61
CA VAL A 174 -33.01 54.61 -60.64
C VAL A 174 -32.95 53.11 -60.96
N LEU A 175 -34.07 52.50 -61.36
CA LEU A 175 -34.09 51.09 -61.76
C LEU A 175 -33.19 50.82 -62.98
N GLU A 176 -33.19 51.72 -63.96
CA GLU A 176 -32.34 51.61 -65.15
C GLU A 176 -30.86 51.73 -64.79
N GLN A 177 -30.49 52.69 -63.92
CA GLN A 177 -29.12 52.81 -63.40
C GLN A 177 -28.69 51.54 -62.65
N LEU A 178 -29.56 50.95 -61.82
CA LEU A 178 -29.26 49.72 -61.09
C LEU A 178 -29.09 48.51 -62.02
N LYS A 179 -29.91 48.39 -63.07
CA LYS A 179 -29.75 47.34 -64.10
C LYS A 179 -28.46 47.51 -64.90
N ASN A 180 -28.05 48.74 -65.17
CA ASN A 180 -26.76 49.01 -65.81
C ASN A 180 -25.57 48.67 -64.90
N ALA A 181 -25.76 48.66 -63.57
CA ALA A 181 -24.77 48.28 -62.57
C ALA A 181 -24.86 46.81 -62.10
N GLU A 182 -25.66 45.97 -62.76
CA GLU A 182 -26.12 44.62 -62.33
C GLU A 182 -25.01 43.57 -62.08
N GLN A 183 -23.74 43.90 -62.37
CA GLN A 183 -22.60 43.06 -62.00
C GLN A 183 -22.39 42.95 -60.48
N ASN A 184 -22.96 43.85 -59.68
CA ASN A 184 -22.85 43.80 -58.22
C ASN A 184 -23.98 42.95 -57.59
N PRO A 185 -23.69 41.82 -56.92
CA PRO A 185 -24.73 41.01 -56.29
C PRO A 185 -25.46 41.74 -55.15
N ALA A 186 -24.85 42.77 -54.55
CA ALA A 186 -25.45 43.53 -53.45
C ALA A 186 -26.63 44.42 -53.87
N ILE A 187 -26.80 44.71 -55.16
CA ILE A 187 -27.89 45.57 -55.66
C ILE A 187 -29.10 44.79 -56.18
N LYS A 188 -29.03 43.46 -56.24
CA LYS A 188 -30.13 42.61 -56.73
C LYS A 188 -31.43 42.82 -55.96
N ASP A 189 -31.35 42.85 -54.63
CA ASP A 189 -32.51 43.11 -53.77
C ASP A 189 -33.11 44.49 -54.04
N SER A 190 -32.26 45.50 -54.26
CA SER A 190 -32.69 46.85 -54.60
C SER A 190 -33.37 46.91 -55.98
N ILE A 191 -32.85 46.21 -56.99
CA ILE A 191 -33.45 46.09 -58.33
C ILE A 191 -34.86 45.53 -58.23
N VAL A 192 -35.05 44.42 -57.50
CA VAL A 192 -36.37 43.81 -57.31
C VAL A 192 -37.35 44.80 -56.68
N LYS A 193 -36.95 45.43 -55.57
CA LYS A 193 -37.81 46.39 -54.86
C LYS A 193 -38.16 47.63 -55.71
N TYR A 194 -37.24 48.15 -56.53
CA TYR A 194 -37.55 49.26 -57.45
C TYR A 194 -38.44 48.82 -58.62
N GLN A 195 -38.24 47.60 -59.12
CA GLN A 195 -39.10 47.03 -60.16
C GLN A 195 -40.55 46.84 -59.68
N GLU A 196 -40.76 46.41 -58.43
CA GLU A 196 -42.10 46.36 -57.81
C GLU A 196 -42.76 47.75 -57.75
N LYS A 197 -42.03 48.78 -57.31
CA LYS A 197 -42.54 50.16 -57.26
C LYS A 197 -42.96 50.66 -58.65
N VAL A 198 -42.14 50.42 -59.67
CA VAL A 198 -42.44 50.80 -61.06
C VAL A 198 -43.67 50.04 -61.60
N ASN A 199 -43.83 48.77 -61.24
CA ASN A 199 -45.01 47.99 -61.61
C ASN A 199 -46.29 48.56 -60.96
N MET A 200 -46.24 48.97 -59.69
CA MET A 200 -47.39 49.60 -59.03
C MET A 200 -47.78 50.95 -59.65
N CYS A 201 -46.83 51.67 -60.23
CA CYS A 201 -47.06 52.92 -60.96
C CYS A 201 -47.70 52.74 -62.35
N SER A 202 -47.75 51.51 -62.86
CA SER A 202 -48.20 51.21 -64.23
C SER A 202 -49.61 50.61 -64.28
N ASN A 203 -50.25 50.44 -63.11
CA ASN A 203 -51.66 50.13 -62.91
C ASN A 203 -52.45 51.40 -62.60
#